data_AF-A0A368FI56-F1
#
_entry.id   AF-A0A368FI56-F1
#
_cell.length_a   1.000
_cell.length_b   1.000
_cell.length_c   1.000
_cell.angle_alpha   90.00
_cell.angle_beta   90.00
_cell.angle_gamma   90.00
#
_symmetry.space_group_name_H-M   'P 1'
#
loop_
_entity.id
_entity.type
_entity.pdbx_description
1 polymer ?
#
loop_
_entity_poly.entity_id
_entity_poly.type
_entity_poly.pdbx_seq_one_letter_code
_entity_poly.pdbx_strand_id
1 'polypeptide(L)'
;MNWNGDFYDLEKKLNKTRDPVLDQLGGRCSGLIKVAPNNADLFISQVTMSGFQNMLRVLKLYKFGYDREFFPGYATSMASYPGLLYSSDDFALMSSGLAVIETTISVFDLTLFNNTNAVGQLPTWIRAIISNQMARDAREWCKIYGKYNSGTYNNQWAVLDYNKFSPNKPLPEYGLFYVLEQMPNFHI
;
A
#
# COMPACT_ATOMS: atom_id res chain seq x y z
N MET A 1 -15.12 -6.73 3.11
CA MET A 1 -14.51 -5.69 3.97
C MET A 1 -13.11 -6.13 4.40
N ASN A 2 -12.17 -5.18 4.49
CA ASN A 2 -10.70 -5.28 4.67
C ASN A 2 -9.93 -6.22 3.73
N TRP A 3 -10.49 -7.37 3.39
CA TRP A 3 -9.93 -8.37 2.47
C TRP A 3 -10.27 -8.12 1.00
N ASN A 4 -10.88 -6.98 0.66
CA ASN A 4 -11.38 -6.73 -0.70
C ASN A 4 -10.28 -6.81 -1.75
N GLY A 5 -9.12 -6.21 -1.51
CA GLY A 5 -7.98 -6.34 -2.41
C GLY A 5 -7.38 -7.75 -2.41
N ASP A 6 -7.30 -8.39 -1.25
CA ASP A 6 -6.75 -9.76 -1.12
C ASP A 6 -7.60 -10.79 -1.90
N PHE A 7 -8.92 -10.57 -2.00
CA PHE A 7 -9.80 -11.46 -2.75
C PHE A 7 -9.51 -11.47 -4.25
N TYR A 8 -8.95 -10.43 -4.85
CA TYR A 8 -8.58 -10.45 -6.27
C TYR A 8 -7.62 -11.59 -6.62
N ASP A 9 -6.74 -11.94 -5.68
CA ASP A 9 -5.76 -13.00 -5.83
C ASP A 9 -6.25 -14.33 -5.26
N LEU A 10 -6.99 -14.30 -4.15
CA LEU A 10 -7.56 -15.52 -3.56
C LEU A 10 -8.59 -16.18 -4.47
N GLU A 11 -9.35 -15.42 -5.25
CA GLU A 11 -10.28 -15.97 -6.23
C GLU A 11 -9.55 -16.78 -7.31
N LYS A 12 -8.37 -16.32 -7.75
CA LYS A 12 -7.50 -17.06 -8.67
C LYS A 12 -6.90 -18.31 -8.00
N LYS A 13 -6.38 -18.16 -6.78
CA LYS A 13 -5.82 -19.28 -5.98
C LYS A 13 -6.82 -20.41 -5.78
N LEU A 14 -8.07 -20.06 -5.45
CA LEU A 14 -9.13 -21.02 -5.11
C LEU A 14 -9.92 -21.47 -6.33
N ASN A 15 -9.48 -21.12 -7.54
CA ASN A 15 -10.12 -21.47 -8.81
C ASN A 15 -11.63 -21.13 -8.82
N LYS A 16 -11.98 -19.95 -8.31
CA LYS A 16 -13.37 -19.47 -8.28
C LYS A 16 -13.90 -19.37 -9.70
N THR A 17 -15.10 -19.89 -9.92
CA THR A 17 -15.80 -19.77 -11.20
C THR A 17 -16.01 -18.29 -11.54
N ARG A 18 -15.65 -17.88 -12.75
CA ARG A 18 -15.80 -16.49 -13.19
C ARG A 18 -17.28 -16.14 -13.27
N ASP A 19 -17.65 -15.02 -12.65
CA ASP A 19 -18.98 -14.44 -12.84
C ASP A 19 -18.92 -13.49 -14.04
N PRO A 20 -19.62 -13.77 -15.15
CA PRO A 20 -19.60 -12.94 -16.36
C PRO A 20 -20.17 -11.53 -16.14
N VAL A 21 -20.90 -11.27 -15.05
CA VAL A 21 -21.39 -9.93 -14.68
C VAL A 21 -20.31 -9.13 -13.95
N LEU A 22 -19.34 -9.82 -13.31
CA LEU A 22 -18.25 -9.25 -12.52
C LEU A 22 -16.89 -9.37 -13.21
N ASP A 23 -16.85 -9.56 -14.54
CA ASP A 23 -15.61 -9.52 -15.34
C ASP A 23 -15.08 -8.08 -15.45
N GLN A 24 -15.02 -7.39 -14.32
CA GLN A 24 -14.26 -6.18 -14.13
C GLN A 24 -12.80 -6.63 -14.14
N LEU A 25 -12.17 -6.48 -15.30
CA LEU A 25 -10.74 -6.22 -15.42
C LEU A 25 -10.35 -5.36 -14.20
N GLY A 26 -9.57 -5.93 -13.27
CA GLY A 26 -9.30 -5.32 -11.97
C GLY A 26 -8.93 -3.84 -12.09
N GLY A 27 -9.33 -3.06 -11.07
CA GLY A 27 -9.07 -1.62 -11.03
C GLY A 27 -7.59 -1.30 -11.30
N ARG A 28 -7.33 -0.36 -12.22
CA ARG A 28 -5.97 0.10 -12.55
C ARG A 28 -5.67 1.43 -11.86
N CYS A 29 -5.31 1.40 -10.58
CA CYS A 29 -4.90 2.62 -9.89
C CYS A 29 -3.70 3.28 -10.59
N SER A 30 -3.59 4.60 -10.49
CA SER A 30 -2.46 5.36 -11.03
C SER A 30 -1.82 6.20 -9.93
N GLY A 31 -0.49 6.12 -9.78
CA GLY A 31 0.29 6.89 -8.83
C GLY A 31 1.31 7.79 -9.53
N LEU A 32 1.58 8.97 -8.96
CA LEU A 32 2.62 9.88 -9.44
C LEU A 32 3.35 10.54 -8.28
N ILE A 33 4.68 10.45 -8.29
CA ILE A 33 5.59 11.21 -7.44
C ILE A 33 6.37 12.15 -8.33
N LYS A 34 6.38 13.45 -7.98
CA LYS A 34 6.98 14.49 -8.83
C LYS A 34 7.72 15.52 -8.00
N VAL A 35 9.01 15.67 -8.26
CA VAL A 35 9.81 16.79 -7.77
C VAL A 35 9.50 18.03 -8.62
N ALA A 36 9.26 19.16 -7.97
CA ALA A 36 9.03 20.45 -8.62
C ALA A 36 10.34 20.99 -9.25
N PRO A 37 10.26 21.94 -10.20
CA PRO A 37 11.43 22.65 -10.69
C PRO A 37 12.29 23.20 -9.53
N ASN A 38 13.62 23.12 -9.68
CA ASN A 38 14.60 23.54 -8.67
C ASN A 38 14.44 22.87 -7.30
N ASN A 39 13.81 21.69 -7.23
CA ASN A 39 13.50 20.99 -5.99
C ASN A 39 12.71 21.85 -4.99
N ALA A 40 11.88 22.77 -5.49
CA ALA A 40 11.11 23.68 -4.64
C ALA A 40 10.06 22.96 -3.79
N ASP A 41 9.56 21.82 -4.27
CA ASP A 41 8.55 21.00 -3.62
C ASP A 41 8.61 19.54 -4.13
N LEU A 42 7.90 18.65 -3.47
CA LEU A 42 7.80 17.22 -3.77
C LEU A 42 6.34 16.75 -3.63
N PHE A 43 5.72 16.47 -4.77
CA PHE A 43 4.33 16.06 -4.87
C PHE A 43 4.19 14.53 -4.88
N ILE A 44 3.14 14.04 -4.25
CA ILE A 44 2.67 12.66 -4.33
C ILE A 44 1.16 12.65 -4.59
N SER A 45 0.71 11.78 -5.48
CA SER A 45 -0.70 11.66 -5.84
C SER A 45 -1.06 10.22 -6.19
N GLN A 46 -2.32 9.87 -5.94
CA GLN A 46 -2.90 8.57 -6.27
C GLN A 46 -4.31 8.78 -6.78
N VAL A 47 -4.67 8.04 -7.83
CA VAL A 47 -6.00 8.00 -8.42
C VAL A 47 -6.46 6.55 -8.44
N THR A 48 -7.40 6.24 -7.55
CA THR A 48 -7.97 4.89 -7.43
C THR A 48 -8.95 4.63 -8.55
N MET A 49 -8.81 3.47 -9.19
CA MET A 49 -9.81 2.97 -10.13
C MET A 49 -10.58 1.83 -9.47
N SER A 50 -11.89 1.98 -9.34
CA SER A 50 -12.77 0.95 -8.76
C SER A 50 -14.16 1.05 -9.37
N GLY A 51 -15.01 0.06 -9.12
CA GLY A 51 -16.41 0.12 -9.51
C GLY A 51 -17.13 1.29 -8.82
N PHE A 52 -18.06 1.95 -9.54
CA PHE A 52 -18.81 3.10 -9.02
C PHE A 52 -19.60 2.80 -7.74
N GLN A 53 -19.97 1.54 -7.51
CA GLN A 53 -20.60 1.09 -6.26
C GLN A 53 -19.73 1.33 -5.02
N ASN A 54 -18.42 1.52 -5.18
CA ASN A 54 -17.50 1.79 -4.08
C ASN A 54 -17.36 3.30 -3.78
N MET A 55 -18.06 4.21 -4.47
CA MET A 55 -17.89 5.66 -4.28
C MET A 55 -18.45 6.23 -2.96
N LEU A 56 -18.87 5.40 -2.00
CA LEU A 56 -19.13 5.87 -0.65
C LEU A 56 -17.79 6.03 0.09
N ARG A 57 -17.28 7.27 0.12
CA ARG A 57 -15.93 7.59 0.59
C ARG A 57 -15.90 8.17 1.99
N VAL A 58 -14.82 7.91 2.72
CA VAL A 58 -14.51 8.54 4.01
C VAL A 58 -13.01 8.84 4.05
N LEU A 59 -12.64 10.11 4.20
CA LEU A 59 -11.29 10.49 4.57
C LEU A 59 -11.13 10.26 6.09
N LYS A 60 -10.11 9.52 6.49
CA LYS A 60 -9.90 9.13 7.89
C LYS A 60 -8.63 9.72 8.45
N LEU A 61 -8.71 10.17 9.69
CA LEU A 61 -7.56 10.45 10.55
C LEU A 61 -7.66 9.52 11.76
N TYR A 62 -6.73 8.59 11.86
CA TYR A 62 -6.55 7.81 13.08
C TYR A 62 -5.38 8.38 13.87
N LYS A 63 -5.56 8.52 15.18
CA LYS A 63 -4.52 8.96 16.11
C LYS A 63 -4.62 8.11 17.37
N PHE A 64 -3.65 7.23 17.55
CA PHE A 64 -3.60 6.30 18.68
C PHE A 64 -2.65 6.81 19.76
N GLY A 65 -2.93 6.46 21.01
CA GLY A 65 -2.08 6.74 22.17
C GLY A 65 -0.94 5.73 22.34
N TYR A 66 -0.35 5.25 21.24
CA TYR A 66 0.76 4.31 21.30
C TYR A 66 2.04 4.97 21.78
N ASP A 67 2.97 4.16 22.29
CA ASP A 67 4.32 4.60 22.55
C ASP A 67 5.00 5.00 21.24
N ARG A 68 5.33 6.28 21.12
CA ARG A 68 5.88 6.87 19.90
C ARG A 68 7.28 6.39 19.60
N GLU A 69 8.00 5.88 20.61
CA GLU A 69 9.28 5.23 20.38
C GLU A 69 9.07 4.01 19.48
N PHE A 70 8.06 3.19 19.71
CA PHE A 70 7.81 1.97 18.91
C PHE A 70 6.90 2.19 17.70
N PHE A 71 6.02 3.21 17.75
CA PHE A 71 5.02 3.48 16.72
C PHE A 71 5.11 4.94 16.23
N PRO A 72 6.14 5.32 15.46
CA PRO A 72 6.32 6.69 14.98
C PRO A 72 5.18 7.14 14.06
N GLY A 73 4.49 6.20 13.39
CA GLY A 73 3.28 6.42 12.59
C GLY A 73 1.97 6.39 13.39
N TYR A 74 2.00 6.70 14.69
CA TYR A 74 0.83 6.68 15.59
C TYR A 74 -0.37 7.52 15.11
N ALA A 75 -0.15 8.50 14.23
CA ALA A 75 -1.21 9.18 13.50
C ALA A 75 -1.11 8.92 11.99
N THR A 76 -2.24 8.59 11.36
CA THR A 76 -2.32 8.32 9.92
C THR A 76 -3.55 9.00 9.33
N SER A 77 -3.35 9.79 8.29
CA SER A 77 -4.42 10.32 7.43
C SER A 77 -4.48 9.50 6.14
N MET A 78 -5.66 9.05 5.74
CA MET A 78 -5.80 8.19 4.56
C MET A 78 -7.16 8.33 3.88
N ALA A 79 -7.18 8.19 2.55
CA ALA A 79 -8.42 8.03 1.80
C ALA A 79 -8.98 6.62 2.04
N SER A 80 -10.27 6.46 2.30
CA SER A 80 -10.84 5.16 2.70
C SER A 80 -12.36 5.09 2.43
N TYR A 81 -13.01 4.08 3.01
CA TYR A 81 -14.41 3.70 2.83
C TYR A 81 -15.03 3.35 4.19
N PRO A 82 -16.36 3.46 4.38
CA PRO A 82 -17.00 3.00 5.62
C PRO A 82 -16.65 1.55 5.97
N GLY A 83 -16.38 1.28 7.24
CA GLY A 83 -16.06 -0.07 7.74
C GLY A 83 -14.64 -0.59 7.45
N LEU A 84 -13.90 0.00 6.51
CA LEU A 84 -12.50 -0.37 6.27
C LEU A 84 -11.58 0.16 7.37
N LEU A 85 -10.55 -0.59 7.75
CA LEU A 85 -9.56 -0.16 8.75
C LEU A 85 -8.29 0.42 8.14
N TYR A 86 -8.13 0.30 6.83
CA TYR A 86 -7.01 0.81 6.04
C TYR A 86 -7.53 1.58 4.81
N SER A 87 -6.63 2.07 3.96
CA SER A 87 -7.02 2.90 2.82
C SER A 87 -7.74 2.09 1.75
N SER A 88 -7.19 0.95 1.34
CA SER A 88 -7.60 0.12 0.20
C SER A 88 -7.51 0.80 -1.17
N ASP A 89 -7.13 2.07 -1.21
CA ASP A 89 -6.90 2.79 -2.46
C ASP A 89 -5.57 2.38 -3.12
N ASP A 90 -4.41 2.37 -2.44
CA ASP A 90 -4.05 2.97 -1.15
C ASP A 90 -3.39 4.36 -1.29
N PHE A 91 -3.75 5.29 -0.39
CA PHE A 91 -3.07 6.57 -0.14
C PHE A 91 -3.06 6.88 1.37
N ALA A 92 -1.87 6.96 1.97
CA ALA A 92 -1.70 7.20 3.41
C ALA A 92 -0.55 8.17 3.70
N LEU A 93 -0.77 9.04 4.68
CA LEU A 93 0.21 9.98 5.24
C LEU A 93 0.36 9.71 6.74
N MET A 94 1.59 9.49 7.21
CA MET A 94 1.87 9.11 8.59
C MET A 94 2.62 10.20 9.35
N SER A 95 2.42 10.26 10.67
CA SER A 95 3.17 11.16 11.56
C SER A 95 4.68 10.92 11.59
N SER A 96 5.15 9.77 11.10
CA SER A 96 6.56 9.48 10.91
C SER A 96 7.19 10.31 9.78
N GLY A 97 6.41 11.06 9.00
CA GLY A 97 6.87 11.80 7.82
C GLY A 97 6.85 10.95 6.54
N LEU A 98 6.33 9.74 6.60
CA LEU A 98 6.18 8.86 5.44
C LEU A 98 4.85 9.11 4.73
N ALA A 99 4.90 9.07 3.39
CA ALA A 99 3.73 9.01 2.53
C ALA A 99 3.80 7.73 1.69
N VAL A 100 2.69 7.01 1.62
CA VAL A 100 2.62 5.68 0.97
C VAL A 100 1.45 5.65 0.01
N ILE A 101 1.73 5.20 -1.21
CA ILE A 101 0.74 4.89 -2.23
C ILE A 101 1.01 3.51 -2.82
N GLU A 102 0.00 2.93 -3.45
CA GLU A 102 0.18 1.69 -4.23
C GLU A 102 -0.59 1.70 -5.54
N THR A 103 -0.13 0.86 -6.46
CA THR A 103 -0.92 0.41 -7.60
C THR A 103 -0.86 -1.11 -7.70
N THR A 104 -2.03 -1.73 -7.90
CA THR A 104 -2.15 -3.18 -7.99
C THR A 104 -1.47 -3.71 -9.26
N ILE A 105 -0.63 -4.73 -9.10
CA ILE A 105 0.02 -5.44 -10.20
C ILE A 105 -0.65 -6.79 -10.44
N SER A 106 -0.68 -7.22 -11.70
CA SER A 106 -1.29 -8.49 -12.06
C SER A 106 -0.29 -9.62 -12.02
N VAL A 107 -0.59 -10.66 -11.25
CA VAL A 107 0.09 -11.96 -11.33
C VAL A 107 -0.61 -12.79 -12.41
N PHE A 108 0.10 -13.03 -13.52
CA PHE A 108 -0.40 -13.82 -14.65
C PHE A 108 -0.04 -15.30 -14.56
N ASP A 109 1.12 -15.62 -13.97
CA ASP A 109 1.48 -17.00 -13.69
C ASP A 109 0.74 -17.50 -12.44
N LEU A 110 -0.36 -18.22 -12.69
CA LEU A 110 -1.21 -18.74 -11.62
C LEU A 110 -0.52 -19.81 -10.76
N THR A 111 0.55 -20.43 -11.25
CA THR A 111 1.29 -21.43 -10.48
C THR A 111 1.97 -20.83 -9.25
N LEU A 112 2.30 -19.53 -9.27
CA LEU A 112 2.89 -18.82 -8.14
C LEU A 112 1.98 -18.83 -6.90
N PHE A 113 0.65 -18.82 -7.10
CA PHE A 113 -0.31 -18.91 -6.00
C PHE A 113 -0.22 -20.22 -5.22
N ASN A 114 0.46 -21.26 -5.72
CA ASN A 114 0.78 -22.44 -4.91
C ASN A 114 1.55 -22.09 -3.63
N ASN A 115 2.24 -20.95 -3.60
CA ASN A 115 2.93 -20.44 -2.42
C ASN A 115 2.08 -19.55 -1.49
N THR A 116 0.82 -19.28 -1.84
CA THR A 116 -0.14 -18.60 -0.95
C THR A 116 -0.79 -19.63 -0.03
N ASN A 117 -0.58 -19.46 1.27
CA ASN A 117 -0.91 -20.40 2.34
C ASN A 117 -1.74 -19.72 3.45
N ALA A 118 -2.63 -20.48 4.08
CA ALA A 118 -3.46 -19.96 5.18
C ALA A 118 -2.70 -19.74 6.49
N VAL A 119 -1.58 -20.44 6.69
CA VAL A 119 -0.78 -20.42 7.93
C VAL A 119 0.58 -19.80 7.65
N GLY A 120 1.05 -18.96 8.58
CA GLY A 120 2.37 -18.33 8.50
C GLY A 120 2.44 -17.11 7.57
N GLN A 121 1.29 -16.63 7.07
CA GLN A 121 1.19 -15.47 6.20
C GLN A 121 0.13 -14.49 6.73
N LEU A 122 0.32 -13.20 6.44
CA LEU A 122 -0.58 -12.12 6.83
C LEU A 122 -1.13 -11.41 5.59
N PRO A 123 -2.45 -11.15 5.52
CA PRO A 123 -3.06 -10.38 4.44
C PRO A 123 -2.45 -8.99 4.29
N THR A 124 -2.53 -8.43 3.07
CA THR A 124 -1.94 -7.12 2.76
C THR A 124 -2.46 -6.01 3.66
N TRP A 125 -3.76 -5.97 3.95
CA TRP A 125 -4.32 -4.89 4.77
C TRP A 125 -3.73 -4.87 6.19
N ILE A 126 -3.40 -6.02 6.78
CA ILE A 126 -2.76 -6.11 8.10
C ILE A 126 -1.32 -5.60 8.00
N ARG A 127 -0.57 -6.11 7.02
CA ARG A 127 0.84 -5.73 6.82
C ARG A 127 0.98 -4.24 6.52
N ALA A 128 0.09 -3.67 5.73
CA ALA A 128 0.05 -2.23 5.44
C ALA A 128 -0.17 -1.39 6.71
N ILE A 129 -1.15 -1.74 7.55
CA ILE A 129 -1.39 -1.04 8.83
C ILE A 129 -0.15 -1.11 9.73
N ILE A 130 0.43 -2.30 9.90
CA ILE A 130 1.61 -2.51 10.75
C ILE A 130 2.80 -1.69 10.25
N SER A 131 3.09 -1.74 8.95
CA SER A 131 4.19 -0.98 8.36
C SER A 131 3.99 0.53 8.49
N ASN A 132 2.77 1.03 8.24
CA ASN A 132 2.44 2.45 8.41
C ASN A 132 2.66 2.93 9.85
N GLN A 133 2.35 2.11 10.85
CA GLN A 133 2.47 2.49 12.25
C GLN A 133 3.89 2.38 12.79
N MET A 134 4.66 1.37 12.37
CA MET A 134 5.96 1.03 12.96
C MET A 134 7.17 1.64 12.24
N ALA A 135 7.07 1.93 10.94
CA ALA A 135 8.24 2.34 10.16
C ALA A 135 8.70 3.78 10.45
N ARG A 136 10.01 3.97 10.60
CA ARG A 136 10.66 5.27 10.81
C ARG A 136 11.14 5.91 9.52
N ASP A 137 11.50 5.09 8.55
CA ASP A 137 11.95 5.50 7.24
C ASP A 137 11.36 4.58 6.16
N ALA A 138 11.50 5.01 4.90
CA ALA A 138 10.92 4.29 3.77
C ALA A 138 11.49 2.87 3.60
N ARG A 139 12.76 2.65 3.94
CA ARG A 139 13.41 1.33 3.84
C ARG A 139 12.88 0.38 4.91
N GLU A 140 12.72 0.86 6.13
CA GLU A 140 12.13 0.10 7.23
C GLU A 140 10.68 -0.28 6.92
N TRP A 141 9.91 0.61 6.30
CA TRP A 141 8.55 0.30 5.83
C TRP A 141 8.55 -0.93 4.93
N CYS A 142 9.40 -0.95 3.90
CA CYS A 142 9.53 -2.08 2.98
C CYS A 142 9.94 -3.38 3.70
N LYS A 143 10.90 -3.29 4.64
CA LYS A 143 11.34 -4.45 5.43
C LYS A 143 10.24 -5.02 6.33
N ILE A 144 9.43 -4.16 6.95
CA ILE A 144 8.32 -4.60 7.81
C ILE A 144 7.22 -5.21 6.94
N TYR A 145 6.87 -4.56 5.83
CA TYR A 145 5.81 -5.00 4.93
C TYR A 145 6.11 -6.37 4.28
N GLY A 146 7.39 -6.63 3.98
CA GLY A 146 7.84 -7.90 3.40
C GLY A 146 7.73 -9.11 4.34
N LYS A 147 7.55 -8.91 5.66
CA LYS A 147 7.38 -10.00 6.62
C LYS A 147 6.01 -10.66 6.44
N TYR A 148 5.98 -11.99 6.52
CA TYR A 148 4.74 -12.79 6.41
C TYR A 148 3.94 -12.52 5.12
N ASN A 149 4.64 -12.26 4.01
CA ASN A 149 4.02 -12.03 2.69
C ASN A 149 3.00 -13.14 2.33
N SER A 150 1.76 -12.75 2.04
CA SER A 150 0.67 -13.63 1.65
C SER A 150 0.60 -13.93 0.15
N GLY A 151 1.22 -13.11 -0.70
CA GLY A 151 1.00 -13.16 -2.14
C GLY A 151 -0.42 -12.79 -2.54
N THR A 152 -1.12 -12.00 -1.72
CA THR A 152 -2.49 -11.52 -1.99
C THR A 152 -2.51 -10.00 -1.96
N TYR A 153 -3.39 -9.40 -2.76
CA TYR A 153 -3.37 -7.98 -3.09
C TYR A 153 -1.97 -7.53 -3.53
N ASN A 154 -1.49 -8.17 -4.60
CA ASN A 154 -0.14 -7.95 -5.11
C ASN A 154 -0.02 -6.56 -5.72
N ASN A 155 0.80 -5.71 -5.12
CA ASN A 155 0.91 -4.29 -5.46
C ASN A 155 2.37 -3.87 -5.67
N GLN A 156 2.57 -2.80 -6.42
CA GLN A 156 3.75 -1.95 -6.33
C GLN A 156 3.49 -0.85 -5.31
N TRP A 157 4.21 -0.90 -4.19
CA TRP A 157 4.19 0.12 -3.14
C TRP A 157 5.25 1.16 -3.41
N ALA A 158 4.85 2.43 -3.36
CA ALA A 158 5.73 3.58 -3.45
C ALA A 158 5.74 4.29 -2.08
N VAL A 159 6.90 4.29 -1.43
CA VAL A 159 7.10 4.82 -0.08
C VAL A 159 8.04 6.02 -0.15
N LEU A 160 7.50 7.18 0.15
CA LEU A 160 8.19 8.47 0.12
C LEU A 160 8.49 8.93 1.55
N ASP A 161 9.73 9.30 1.83
CA ASP A 161 10.14 9.82 3.14
C ASP A 161 10.37 11.33 3.06
N TYR A 162 9.38 12.11 3.49
CA TYR A 162 9.47 13.57 3.46
C TYR A 162 10.55 14.12 4.41
N ASN A 163 11.00 13.36 5.41
CA ASN A 163 12.09 13.80 6.29
C ASN A 163 13.43 13.88 5.54
N LYS A 164 13.54 13.23 4.38
CA LYS A 164 14.73 13.24 3.52
C LYS A 164 14.68 14.32 2.44
N PHE A 165 13.55 15.00 2.29
CA PHE A 165 13.40 16.10 1.34
C PHE A 165 13.65 17.45 2.04
N SER A 166 14.42 18.32 1.40
CA SER A 166 14.63 19.70 1.85
C SER A 166 14.44 20.63 0.66
N PRO A 167 13.45 21.55 0.71
CA PRO A 167 13.16 22.46 -0.41
C PRO A 167 14.41 23.23 -0.86
N ASN A 168 14.59 23.34 -2.18
CA ASN A 168 15.69 24.04 -2.85
C ASN A 168 17.09 23.46 -2.58
N LYS A 169 17.18 22.24 -2.05
CA LYS A 169 18.44 21.50 -1.89
C LYS A 169 18.53 20.36 -2.89
N PRO A 170 19.75 19.89 -3.25
CA PRO A 170 19.91 18.65 -4.00
C PRO A 170 19.19 17.49 -3.30
N LEU A 171 18.60 16.58 -4.10
CA LEU A 171 18.00 15.37 -3.55
C LEU A 171 19.09 14.49 -2.91
N PRO A 172 18.79 13.81 -1.80
CA PRO A 172 19.73 12.85 -1.24
C PRO A 172 19.92 11.68 -2.20
N GLU A 173 21.11 11.08 -2.17
CA GLU A 173 21.44 9.92 -3.01
C GLU A 173 20.60 8.69 -2.67
N TYR A 174 20.18 8.54 -1.41
CA TYR A 174 19.40 7.41 -0.90
C TYR A 174 18.43 7.87 0.19
N GLY A 175 17.43 7.02 0.50
CA GLY A 175 16.50 7.26 1.61
C GLY A 175 15.19 7.93 1.23
N LEU A 176 15.19 8.79 0.20
CA LEU A 176 14.01 9.60 -0.15
C LEU A 176 12.81 8.78 -0.64
N PHE A 177 13.06 7.78 -1.48
CA PHE A 177 12.01 7.02 -2.15
C PHE A 177 12.41 5.55 -2.26
N TYR A 178 11.49 4.67 -1.88
CA TYR A 178 11.60 3.23 -2.06
C TYR A 178 10.39 2.70 -2.81
N VAL A 179 10.66 1.74 -3.68
CA VAL A 179 9.63 0.92 -4.32
C VAL A 179 9.74 -0.48 -3.72
N LEU A 180 8.58 -1.09 -3.44
CA LEU A 180 8.49 -2.51 -3.11
C LEU A 180 7.44 -3.14 -4.02
N GLU A 181 7.77 -4.20 -4.73
CA GLU A 181 6.81 -5.02 -5.45
C GLU A 181 6.61 -6.36 -4.73
N GLN A 182 5.35 -6.78 -4.59
CA GLN A 182 5.00 -8.05 -3.98
C GLN A 182 4.39 -9.00 -5.00
N MET A 183 4.82 -10.26 -4.95
CA MET A 183 4.15 -11.41 -5.57
C MET A 183 4.13 -12.61 -4.58
N PRO A 184 3.38 -13.70 -4.86
CA PRO A 184 3.45 -14.90 -4.04
C PRO A 184 4.88 -15.42 -3.88
N ASN A 185 5.35 -15.52 -2.62
CA ASN A 185 6.71 -15.95 -2.23
C ASN A 185 7.87 -15.10 -2.79
N PHE A 186 7.59 -13.86 -3.21
CA PHE A 186 8.61 -12.98 -3.77
C PHE A 186 8.31 -11.51 -3.44
N HIS A 187 9.34 -10.76 -3.08
CA HIS A 187 9.27 -9.31 -3.06
C HIS A 187 10.64 -8.72 -3.43
N ILE A 188 10.63 -7.60 -4.14
CA ILE A 188 11.82 -6.82 -4.53
C ILE A 188 11.66 -5.36 -4.12
#